data_AF-A0A1Q3BP16-F1
#
_entry.id   AF-A0A1Q3BP16-F1
#
_cell.length_a   1.000
_cell.length_b   1.000
_cell.length_c   1.000
_cell.angle_alpha   90.00
_cell.angle_beta   90.00
_cell.angle_gamma   90.00
#
_symmetry.space_group_name_H-M   'P 1'
#
loop_
_entity.id
_entity.type
_entity.pdbx_description
1 polymer ?
#
loop_
_entity_poly.entity_id
_entity_poly.type
_entity_poly.pdbx_seq_one_letter_code
_entity_poly.pdbx_strand_id
1 'polypeptide(L)'
;MESTTRHTCLKLEIPTSLDPIFVKATWFLTHFDLSITDGLHAWICNASEEDVKERAAQWDLPVSEYIDLSESHLGFEHPGSVYAFDDAGDDHKRLSWTFEKEGTKLVWRWKCIPLLDSKKTTAGILDFLMDANIRLSEEVVNKTRSFERLKVEAEKCLSQSERFSNEKMEFESAIYAKFLGVLNSKKAKLRELRDRLSKRETAGKLLQEEEDSTDKTESFDDESDKEKIEGKPPKNLASTSKDDPASRGRGRRITRK
;
A
#
# COMPACT_ATOMS: atom_id res chain seq x y z
N MET A 1 -18.32 -10.23 27.13
CA MET A 1 -18.01 -9.67 25.80
C MET A 1 -19.22 -8.84 25.41
N GLU A 2 -19.13 -7.52 25.55
CA GLU A 2 -20.20 -6.64 25.06
C GLU A 2 -20.25 -6.79 23.54
N SER A 3 -21.36 -7.30 23.02
CA SER A 3 -21.59 -7.36 21.58
C SER A 3 -21.71 -5.94 21.06
N THR A 4 -20.63 -5.38 20.53
CA THR A 4 -20.63 -4.07 19.88
C THR A 4 -21.59 -4.11 18.71
N THR A 5 -22.74 -3.45 18.85
CA THR A 5 -23.73 -3.32 17.78
C THR A 5 -23.20 -2.37 16.71
N ARG A 6 -23.27 -2.79 15.45
CA ARG A 6 -22.85 -1.96 14.31
C ARG A 6 -24.06 -1.24 13.77
N HIS A 7 -23.86 -0.04 13.23
CA HIS A 7 -24.94 0.81 12.77
C HIS A 7 -24.59 1.35 11.39
N THR A 8 -25.56 1.32 10.48
CA THR A 8 -25.45 1.97 9.18
C THR A 8 -26.65 2.87 8.95
N CYS A 9 -26.46 3.93 8.17
CA CYS A 9 -27.56 4.75 7.70
C CYS A 9 -27.30 5.17 6.26
N LEU A 10 -28.22 4.82 5.37
CA LEU A 10 -28.09 5.01 3.94
C LEU A 10 -29.31 5.75 3.40
N LYS A 11 -29.06 6.75 2.56
CA LYS A 11 -30.06 7.33 1.67
C LYS A 11 -30.15 6.43 0.44
N LEU A 12 -31.29 5.79 0.21
CA LEU A 12 -31.53 4.95 -0.96
C LEU A 12 -32.38 5.71 -1.97
N GLU A 13 -31.89 5.76 -3.21
CA GLU A 13 -32.65 6.25 -4.35
C GLU A 13 -33.38 5.07 -4.99
N ILE A 14 -34.71 5.08 -4.92
CA ILE A 14 -35.53 4.00 -5.48
C ILE A 14 -35.94 4.41 -6.89
N PRO A 15 -35.60 3.64 -7.94
CA PRO A 15 -35.91 4.02 -9.32
C PRO A 15 -37.41 4.24 -9.61
N THR A 16 -38.29 3.59 -8.84
CA THR A 16 -39.75 3.68 -8.97
C THR A 16 -40.38 4.82 -8.15
N SER A 17 -39.62 5.46 -7.27
CA SER A 17 -40.08 6.58 -6.42
C SER A 17 -39.34 7.86 -6.80
N LEU A 18 -40.02 9.00 -6.77
CA LEU A 18 -39.37 10.31 -6.93
C LEU A 18 -38.60 10.72 -5.67
N ASP A 19 -39.09 10.30 -4.51
CA ASP A 19 -38.51 10.66 -3.22
C ASP A 19 -37.62 9.52 -2.70
N PRO A 20 -36.42 9.84 -2.18
CA PRO A 20 -35.53 8.86 -1.57
C PRO A 20 -36.07 8.39 -0.23
N ILE A 21 -35.67 7.19 0.17
CA ILE A 21 -35.90 6.69 1.53
C ILE A 21 -34.60 6.70 2.33
N PHE A 22 -34.72 6.85 3.64
CA PHE A 22 -33.60 6.75 4.57
C PHE A 22 -33.75 5.45 5.35
N VAL A 23 -32.72 4.60 5.31
CA VAL A 23 -32.68 3.32 6.00
C VAL A 23 -31.58 3.38 7.05
N LYS A 24 -31.97 3.35 8.32
CA LYS A 24 -31.07 3.12 9.44
C LYS A 24 -31.13 1.64 9.81
N ALA A 25 -30.00 0.97 9.81
CA ALA A 25 -29.88 -0.42 10.22
C ALA A 25 -29.04 -0.55 11.50
N THR A 26 -29.49 -1.43 12.39
CA THR A 26 -28.76 -1.85 13.59
C THR A 26 -28.43 -3.33 13.42
N TRP A 27 -27.14 -3.63 13.37
CA TRP A 27 -26.62 -4.96 13.08
C TRP A 27 -26.13 -5.63 14.36
N PHE A 28 -26.65 -6.83 14.60
CA PHE A 28 -26.20 -7.74 15.64
C PHE A 28 -25.47 -8.92 15.00
N LEU A 29 -24.86 -9.76 15.82
CA LEU A 29 -24.11 -10.92 15.32
C LEU A 29 -25.02 -11.96 14.63
N THR A 30 -26.28 -12.06 15.03
CA THR A 30 -27.24 -13.09 14.59
C THR A 30 -28.51 -12.55 13.95
N HIS A 31 -28.75 -11.24 14.04
CA HIS A 31 -30.00 -10.61 13.64
C HIS A 31 -29.80 -9.12 13.31
N PHE A 32 -30.82 -8.44 12.82
CA PHE A 32 -30.74 -7.00 12.55
C PHE A 32 -32.12 -6.32 12.64
N ASP A 33 -32.10 -5.03 12.93
CA ASP A 33 -33.28 -4.17 12.94
C ASP A 33 -33.12 -3.02 11.96
N LEU A 34 -34.12 -2.81 11.11
CA LEU A 34 -34.17 -1.68 10.17
C LEU A 34 -35.25 -0.70 10.57
N SER A 35 -34.91 0.58 10.56
CA SER A 35 -35.83 1.71 10.65
C SER A 35 -35.77 2.49 9.34
N ILE A 36 -36.90 2.62 8.66
CA ILE A 36 -37.02 3.20 7.32
C ILE A 36 -37.94 4.41 7.41
N THR A 37 -37.62 5.50 6.72
CA THR A 37 -38.49 6.68 6.61
C THR A 37 -38.39 7.30 5.22
N ASP A 38 -39.53 7.77 4.70
CA ASP A 38 -39.61 8.63 3.50
C ASP A 38 -39.68 10.13 3.89
N GLY A 39 -39.61 10.43 5.20
CA GLY A 39 -39.78 11.76 5.78
C GLY A 39 -41.20 12.04 6.29
N LEU A 40 -42.22 11.35 5.78
CA LEU A 40 -43.62 11.47 6.19
C LEU A 40 -44.08 10.27 7.03
N HIS A 41 -43.80 9.07 6.53
CA HIS A 41 -44.13 7.78 7.10
C HIS A 41 -42.85 7.04 7.50
N ALA A 42 -42.97 6.16 8.48
CA ALA A 42 -41.89 5.30 8.90
C ALA A 42 -42.32 3.84 8.96
N TRP A 43 -41.36 2.96 8.71
CA TRP A 43 -41.53 1.52 8.79
C TRP A 43 -40.40 0.90 9.60
N ILE A 44 -40.68 -0.22 10.24
CA ILE A 44 -39.70 -1.03 10.95
C ILE A 44 -39.64 -2.43 10.36
N CYS A 45 -38.45 -3.01 10.32
CA CYS A 45 -38.24 -4.40 10.02
C CYS A 45 -37.39 -5.01 11.12
N ASN A 46 -38.00 -5.88 11.92
CA ASN A 46 -37.29 -6.68 12.92
C ASN A 46 -37.03 -8.05 12.32
N ALA A 47 -35.78 -8.32 11.94
CA ALA A 47 -35.38 -9.61 11.42
C ALA A 47 -34.87 -10.43 12.61
N SER A 48 -35.69 -11.33 13.16
CA SER A 48 -35.29 -12.16 14.31
C SER A 48 -34.15 -13.12 13.97
N GLU A 49 -33.48 -13.67 14.99
CA GLU A 49 -32.39 -14.63 14.77
C GLU A 49 -32.88 -15.87 14.00
N GLU A 50 -34.09 -16.35 14.31
CA GLU A 50 -34.71 -17.47 13.61
C GLU A 50 -35.00 -17.14 12.14
N ASP A 51 -35.57 -15.96 11.87
CA ASP A 51 -35.88 -15.53 10.50
C ASP A 51 -34.62 -15.36 9.67
N VAL A 52 -33.58 -14.72 10.25
CA VAL A 52 -32.29 -14.53 9.57
C VAL A 52 -31.63 -15.86 9.29
N LYS A 53 -31.67 -16.81 10.23
CA LYS A 53 -31.13 -18.16 10.05
C LYS A 53 -31.85 -18.93 8.95
N GLU A 54 -33.18 -18.85 8.89
CA GLU A 54 -33.95 -19.47 7.81
C GLU A 54 -33.60 -18.86 6.45
N ARG A 55 -33.48 -17.52 6.37
CA ARG A 55 -33.11 -16.82 5.13
C ARG A 55 -31.69 -17.12 4.67
N ALA A 56 -30.74 -17.16 5.59
CA ALA A 56 -29.36 -17.52 5.29
C ALA A 56 -29.28 -18.96 4.76
N ALA A 57 -30.03 -19.90 5.36
CA ALA A 57 -30.12 -21.27 4.90
C ALA A 57 -30.74 -21.41 3.49
N GLN A 58 -31.72 -20.56 3.13
CA GLN A 58 -32.28 -20.55 1.77
C GLN A 58 -31.23 -20.22 0.69
N TRP A 59 -30.14 -19.55 1.08
CA TRP A 59 -29.07 -19.12 0.16
C TRP A 59 -27.77 -19.90 0.36
N ASP A 60 -27.82 -20.97 1.16
CA ASP A 60 -26.66 -21.77 1.54
C ASP A 60 -25.51 -20.91 2.09
N LEU A 61 -25.87 -19.86 2.86
CA LEU A 61 -24.92 -18.95 3.51
C LEU A 61 -24.89 -19.17 5.02
N PRO A 62 -23.72 -19.04 5.67
CA PRO A 62 -23.69 -18.91 7.12
C PRO A 62 -24.33 -17.57 7.53
N VAL A 63 -24.93 -17.55 8.72
CA VAL A 63 -25.64 -16.37 9.25
C VAL A 63 -24.75 -15.12 9.26
N SER A 64 -23.47 -15.27 9.62
CA SER A 64 -22.50 -14.17 9.62
C SER A 64 -22.30 -13.57 8.24
N GLU A 65 -22.13 -14.38 7.19
CA GLU A 65 -21.94 -13.88 5.83
C GLU A 65 -23.23 -13.24 5.29
N TYR A 66 -24.40 -13.77 5.64
CA TYR A 66 -25.67 -13.16 5.26
C TYR A 66 -25.85 -11.78 5.90
N ILE A 67 -25.46 -11.62 7.15
CA ILE A 67 -25.49 -10.33 7.86
C ILE A 67 -24.47 -9.37 7.25
N ASP A 68 -23.23 -9.80 7.04
CA ASP A 68 -22.18 -8.95 6.48
C ASP A 68 -22.52 -8.51 5.04
N LEU A 69 -23.15 -9.39 4.24
CA LEU A 69 -23.68 -9.07 2.92
C LEU A 69 -24.78 -8.00 3.00
N SER A 70 -25.71 -8.17 3.94
CA SER A 70 -26.82 -7.23 4.17
C SER A 70 -26.29 -5.88 4.66
N GLU A 71 -25.32 -5.87 5.58
CA GLU A 71 -24.64 -4.68 6.09
C GLU A 71 -23.89 -3.93 4.99
N SER A 72 -23.20 -4.65 4.10
CA SER A 72 -22.54 -4.03 2.96
C SER A 72 -23.52 -3.33 2.01
N HIS A 73 -24.67 -3.97 1.72
CA HIS A 73 -25.67 -3.46 0.78
C HIS A 73 -26.55 -2.34 1.36
N LEU A 74 -26.73 -2.29 2.68
CA LEU A 74 -27.47 -1.24 3.37
C LEU A 74 -26.57 -0.26 4.12
N GLY A 75 -25.25 -0.40 3.97
CA GLY A 75 -24.24 0.55 4.45
C GLY A 75 -23.70 1.45 3.36
N PHE A 76 -23.64 0.96 2.13
CA PHE A 76 -23.14 1.68 0.97
C PHE A 76 -24.02 1.40 -0.24
N GLU A 77 -24.16 2.40 -1.13
CA GLU A 77 -24.87 2.22 -2.38
C GLU A 77 -24.02 1.40 -3.37
N HIS A 78 -24.60 0.35 -3.95
CA HIS A 78 -23.90 -0.53 -4.90
C HIS A 78 -24.38 -0.25 -6.33
N PRO A 79 -23.51 0.21 -7.25
CA PRO A 79 -23.90 0.58 -8.62
C PRO A 79 -24.52 -0.54 -9.47
N GLY A 80 -24.33 -1.81 -9.09
CA GLY A 80 -24.90 -2.97 -9.78
C GLY A 80 -26.21 -3.47 -9.18
N SER A 81 -26.65 -2.92 -8.05
CA SER A 81 -27.79 -3.41 -7.28
C SER A 81 -29.01 -2.54 -7.51
N VAL A 82 -30.12 -3.14 -7.91
CA VAL A 82 -31.40 -2.43 -8.06
C VAL A 82 -32.19 -2.55 -6.77
N TYR A 83 -32.36 -1.43 -6.07
CA TYR A 83 -33.16 -1.32 -4.85
C TYR A 83 -34.63 -1.05 -5.18
N ALA A 84 -35.53 -1.63 -4.39
CA ALA A 84 -36.98 -1.44 -4.52
C ALA A 84 -37.64 -1.41 -3.14
N PHE A 85 -38.66 -0.57 -3.00
CA PHE A 85 -39.47 -0.43 -1.79
C PHE A 85 -40.95 -0.43 -2.16
N ASP A 86 -41.47 -1.63 -2.39
CA ASP A 86 -42.79 -1.83 -2.97
C ASP A 86 -43.87 -2.11 -1.92
N ASP A 87 -45.12 -1.95 -2.30
CA ASP A 87 -46.27 -2.36 -1.48
C ASP A 87 -46.29 -3.89 -1.32
N ALA A 88 -46.48 -4.34 -0.07
CA ALA A 88 -46.55 -5.75 0.31
C ALA A 88 -47.94 -6.18 0.80
N GLY A 89 -48.95 -5.30 0.73
CA GLY A 89 -50.29 -5.50 1.27
C GLY A 89 -50.38 -5.20 2.77
N ASP A 90 -51.60 -4.94 3.26
CA ASP A 90 -51.92 -4.59 4.65
C ASP A 90 -51.05 -3.44 5.22
N ASP A 91 -50.90 -2.35 4.44
CA ASP A 91 -50.04 -1.18 4.73
C ASP A 91 -48.55 -1.49 4.95
N HIS A 92 -48.13 -2.72 4.71
CA HIS A 92 -46.74 -3.13 4.77
C HIS A 92 -45.99 -2.74 3.50
N LYS A 93 -44.70 -2.47 3.67
CA LYS A 93 -43.77 -2.27 2.56
C LYS A 93 -42.79 -3.43 2.49
N ARG A 94 -42.17 -3.64 1.33
CA ARG A 94 -41.13 -4.65 1.14
C ARG A 94 -39.87 -3.96 0.63
N LEU A 95 -38.85 -3.92 1.47
CA LEU A 95 -37.51 -3.53 1.05
C LEU A 95 -36.84 -4.70 0.35
N SER A 96 -36.31 -4.45 -0.84
CA SER A 96 -35.57 -5.45 -1.59
C SER A 96 -34.44 -4.86 -2.39
N TRP A 97 -33.42 -5.67 -2.66
CA TRP A 97 -32.41 -5.36 -3.66
C TRP A 97 -32.01 -6.62 -4.41
N THR A 98 -31.51 -6.40 -5.62
CA THR A 98 -30.96 -7.45 -6.46
C THR A 98 -29.44 -7.44 -6.38
N PHE A 99 -28.81 -8.61 -6.39
CA PHE A 99 -27.37 -8.76 -6.54
C PHE A 99 -27.04 -10.04 -7.29
N GLU A 100 -25.85 -10.11 -7.88
CA GLU A 100 -25.40 -11.26 -8.65
C GLU A 100 -24.38 -12.07 -7.84
N LYS A 101 -24.61 -13.38 -7.70
CA LYS A 101 -23.67 -14.33 -7.10
C LYS A 101 -23.53 -15.51 -8.04
N GLU A 102 -22.29 -15.81 -8.44
CA GLU A 102 -21.96 -16.97 -9.30
C GLU A 102 -22.79 -17.04 -10.60
N GLY A 103 -23.08 -15.89 -11.21
CA GLY A 103 -23.88 -15.81 -12.44
C GLY A 103 -25.40 -15.93 -12.23
N THR A 104 -25.86 -16.03 -10.98
CA THR A 104 -27.29 -16.05 -10.63
C THR A 104 -27.69 -14.71 -10.00
N LYS A 105 -28.78 -14.13 -10.49
CA LYS A 105 -29.39 -12.94 -9.87
C LYS A 105 -30.28 -13.36 -8.70
N LEU A 106 -29.87 -12.98 -7.50
CA LEU A 106 -30.62 -13.18 -6.26
C LEU A 106 -31.31 -11.88 -5.85
N VAL A 107 -32.43 -12.02 -5.12
CA VAL A 107 -33.21 -10.90 -4.61
C VAL A 107 -33.31 -11.01 -3.10
N TRP A 108 -32.63 -10.11 -2.40
CA TRP A 108 -32.83 -9.93 -0.98
C TRP A 108 -34.16 -9.22 -0.75
N ARG A 109 -34.96 -9.67 0.22
CA ARG A 109 -36.28 -9.07 0.49
C ARG A 109 -36.71 -9.25 1.93
N TRP A 110 -37.18 -8.16 2.53
CA TRP A 110 -37.76 -8.16 3.87
C TRP A 110 -39.04 -7.32 3.94
N LYS A 111 -39.98 -7.80 4.75
CA LYS A 111 -41.26 -7.14 5.00
C LYS A 111 -41.09 -6.10 6.12
N CYS A 112 -41.54 -4.89 5.87
CA CYS A 112 -41.46 -3.75 6.76
C CYS A 112 -42.87 -3.35 7.20
N ILE A 113 -43.03 -3.16 8.51
CA ILE A 113 -44.31 -2.88 9.17
C ILE A 113 -44.42 -1.37 9.38
N PRO A 114 -45.56 -0.74 9.02
CA PRO A 114 -45.75 0.69 9.26
C PRO A 114 -45.76 1.00 10.75
N LEU A 115 -45.12 2.12 11.13
CA LEU A 115 -45.10 2.61 12.49
C LEU A 115 -46.12 3.73 12.68
N LEU A 116 -46.90 3.64 13.76
CA LEU A 116 -47.88 4.66 14.13
C LEU A 116 -47.22 6.01 14.46
N ASP A 117 -46.04 5.98 15.08
CA ASP A 117 -45.25 7.17 15.43
C ASP A 117 -44.10 7.39 14.43
N SER A 118 -44.47 7.80 13.22
CA SER A 118 -43.52 8.08 12.15
C SER A 118 -42.57 9.23 12.49
N LYS A 119 -43.06 10.23 13.23
CA LYS A 119 -42.27 11.42 13.64
C LYS A 119 -41.10 11.04 14.53
N LYS A 120 -41.33 10.18 15.53
CA LYS A 120 -40.28 9.74 16.44
C LYS A 120 -39.18 8.95 15.72
N THR A 121 -39.55 8.13 14.74
CA THR A 121 -38.58 7.35 13.95
C THR A 121 -37.73 8.26 13.07
N THR A 122 -38.37 9.19 12.36
CA THR A 122 -37.65 10.18 11.53
C THR A 122 -36.72 11.04 12.39
N ALA A 123 -37.18 11.54 13.54
CA ALA A 123 -36.34 12.29 14.48
C ALA A 123 -35.15 11.45 14.96
N GLY A 124 -35.37 10.18 15.36
CA GLY A 124 -34.29 9.30 15.80
C GLY A 124 -33.26 8.93 14.71
N ILE A 125 -33.65 8.93 13.44
CA ILE A 125 -32.72 8.80 12.31
C ILE A 125 -31.92 10.09 12.12
N LEU A 126 -32.57 11.25 12.20
CA LEU A 126 -31.90 12.55 12.10
C LEU A 126 -30.90 12.77 13.26
N ASP A 127 -31.30 12.47 14.49
CA ASP A 127 -30.42 12.55 15.67
C ASP A 127 -29.18 11.67 15.49
N PHE A 128 -29.37 10.42 15.03
CA PHE A 128 -28.25 9.53 14.71
C PHE A 128 -27.31 10.11 13.64
N LEU A 129 -27.86 10.70 12.59
CA LEU A 129 -27.07 11.33 11.52
C LEU A 129 -26.31 12.56 12.03
N MET A 130 -26.94 13.38 12.87
CA MET A 130 -26.31 14.56 13.47
C MET A 130 -25.17 14.16 14.41
N ASP A 131 -25.38 13.18 15.28
CA ASP A 131 -24.36 12.65 16.19
C ASP A 131 -23.18 12.05 15.40
N ALA A 132 -23.48 11.28 14.35
CA ALA A 132 -22.46 10.71 13.47
C ALA A 132 -21.67 11.80 12.74
N ASN A 133 -22.33 12.87 12.29
CA ASN A 133 -21.69 14.00 11.62
C ASN A 133 -20.75 14.76 12.56
N ILE A 134 -21.18 15.03 13.80
CA ILE A 134 -20.36 15.69 14.82
C ILE A 134 -19.11 14.84 15.09
N ARG A 135 -19.28 13.54 15.37
CA ARG A 135 -18.16 12.62 15.63
C ARG A 135 -17.19 12.54 14.45
N LEU A 136 -17.71 12.41 13.23
CA LEU A 136 -16.88 12.31 12.03
C LEU A 136 -16.11 13.62 11.79
N SER A 137 -16.75 14.78 12.01
CA SER A 137 -16.12 16.09 11.89
C SER A 137 -14.96 16.26 12.88
N GLU A 138 -15.16 15.87 14.13
CA GLU A 138 -14.08 15.85 15.14
C GLU A 138 -12.94 14.91 14.75
N GLU A 139 -13.27 13.72 14.27
CA GLU A 139 -12.27 12.73 13.84
C GLU A 139 -11.45 13.24 12.65
N VAL A 140 -12.09 13.89 11.67
CA VAL A 140 -11.41 14.50 10.51
C VAL A 140 -10.46 15.61 10.97
N VAL A 141 -10.88 16.49 11.89
CA VAL A 141 -10.01 17.55 12.42
C VAL A 141 -8.81 16.95 13.16
N ASN A 142 -9.04 15.95 14.00
CA ASN A 142 -7.98 15.29 14.77
C ASN A 142 -6.98 14.53 13.89
N LYS A 143 -7.47 13.80 12.88
CA LYS A 143 -6.64 13.11 11.89
C LYS A 143 -5.84 14.09 11.03
N THR A 144 -6.46 15.17 10.58
CA THR A 144 -5.79 16.22 9.80
C THR A 144 -4.65 16.86 10.59
N ARG A 145 -4.90 17.24 11.86
CA ARG A 145 -3.87 17.78 12.76
C ARG A 145 -2.71 16.82 12.97
N SER A 146 -3.02 15.53 13.15
CA SER A 146 -2.01 14.49 13.35
C SER A 146 -1.18 14.25 12.08
N PHE A 147 -1.83 14.27 10.92
CA PHE A 147 -1.18 14.15 9.61
C PHE A 147 -0.21 15.31 9.37
N GLU A 148 -0.62 16.56 9.60
CA GLU A 148 0.26 17.72 9.44
C GLU A 148 1.47 17.66 10.39
N ARG A 149 1.26 17.27 11.65
CA ARG A 149 2.36 17.06 12.60
C ARG A 149 3.36 16.02 12.10
N LEU A 150 2.85 14.88 11.61
CA LEU A 150 3.70 13.80 11.11
C LEU A 150 4.45 14.20 9.84
N LYS A 151 3.82 15.00 8.97
CA LYS A 151 4.46 15.55 7.77
C LYS A 151 5.65 16.45 8.11
N VAL A 152 5.48 17.37 9.07
CA VAL A 152 6.57 18.24 9.55
C VAL A 152 7.72 17.43 10.16
N GLU A 153 7.40 16.37 10.91
CA GLU A 153 8.40 15.48 11.48
C GLU A 153 9.18 14.71 10.40
N ALA A 154 8.49 14.21 9.36
CA ALA A 154 9.11 13.54 8.22
C ALA A 154 10.06 14.48 7.45
N GLU A 155 9.65 15.72 7.19
CA GLU A 155 10.49 16.74 6.54
C GLU A 155 11.74 17.08 7.36
N LYS A 156 11.61 17.15 8.69
CA LYS A 156 12.73 17.34 9.60
C LYS A 156 13.71 16.16 9.56
N CYS A 157 13.20 14.93 9.60
CA CYS A 157 14.02 13.72 9.49
C CYS A 157 14.75 13.65 8.15
N LEU A 158 14.09 14.01 7.05
CA LEU A 158 14.70 14.07 5.72
C LEU A 158 15.86 15.08 5.70
N SER A 159 15.62 16.30 6.19
CA SER A 159 16.63 17.36 6.26
C SER A 159 17.85 16.95 7.10
N GLN A 160 17.62 16.26 8.22
CA GLN A 160 18.69 15.72 9.06
C GLN A 160 19.46 14.60 8.37
N SER A 161 18.78 13.70 7.65
CA SER A 161 19.40 12.62 6.90
C SER A 161 20.29 13.14 5.77
N GLU A 162 19.83 14.14 5.02
CA GLU A 162 20.61 14.79 3.97
C GLU A 162 21.88 15.43 4.54
N ARG A 163 21.73 16.16 5.65
CA ARG A 163 22.86 16.75 6.36
C ARG A 163 23.89 15.70 6.80
N PHE A 164 23.45 14.63 7.46
CA PHE A 164 24.35 13.56 7.90
C PHE A 164 25.01 12.83 6.72
N SER A 165 24.31 12.68 5.60
CA SER A 165 24.89 12.11 4.38
C SER A 165 26.03 12.97 3.84
N ASN A 166 25.85 14.30 3.83
CA ASN A 166 26.89 15.23 3.40
C ASN A 166 28.09 15.24 4.36
N GLU A 167 27.84 15.33 5.67
CA GLU A 167 28.89 15.28 6.69
C GLU A 167 29.68 13.95 6.61
N LYS A 168 29.01 12.83 6.36
CA LYS A 168 29.65 11.53 6.12
C LYS A 168 30.54 11.56 4.88
N MET A 169 30.05 12.09 3.77
CA MET A 169 30.83 12.18 2.52
C MET A 169 32.09 13.03 2.69
N GLU A 170 31.97 14.18 3.35
CA GLU A 170 33.11 15.05 3.67
C GLU A 170 34.13 14.35 4.57
N PHE A 171 33.64 13.66 5.62
CA PHE A 171 34.49 12.89 6.51
C PHE A 171 35.23 11.75 5.78
N GLU A 172 34.52 10.97 4.97
CA GLU A 172 35.12 9.91 4.16
C GLU A 172 36.21 10.46 3.24
N SER A 173 35.93 11.54 2.52
CA SER A 173 36.89 12.22 1.64
C SER A 173 38.15 12.66 2.40
N ALA A 174 37.98 13.32 3.54
CA ALA A 174 39.09 13.77 4.38
C ALA A 174 39.95 12.60 4.90
N ILE A 175 39.31 11.50 5.28
CA ILE A 175 40.01 10.29 5.75
C ILE A 175 40.75 9.61 4.59
N TYR A 176 40.12 9.43 3.42
CA TYR A 176 40.78 8.87 2.24
C TYR A 176 42.00 9.69 1.82
N ALA A 177 41.91 11.02 1.85
CA ALA A 177 43.03 11.91 1.57
C ALA A 177 44.21 11.70 2.55
N LYS A 178 43.93 11.58 3.86
CA LYS A 178 44.95 11.27 4.86
C LYS A 178 45.60 9.90 4.63
N PHE A 179 44.79 8.87 4.36
CA PHE A 179 45.30 7.53 4.04
C PHE A 179 46.19 7.52 2.80
N LEU A 180 45.78 8.21 1.73
CA LEU A 180 46.61 8.38 0.53
C LEU A 180 47.93 9.09 0.85
N GLY A 181 47.90 10.13 1.69
CA GLY A 181 49.11 10.82 2.16
C GLY A 181 50.09 9.88 2.87
N VAL A 182 49.59 9.06 3.80
CA VAL A 182 50.42 8.05 4.51
C VAL A 182 50.98 7.01 3.53
N LEU A 183 50.15 6.52 2.61
CA LEU A 183 50.55 5.48 1.65
C LEU A 183 51.61 6.01 0.66
N ASN A 184 51.46 7.26 0.20
CA ASN A 184 52.45 7.93 -0.63
C ASN A 184 53.76 8.19 0.12
N SER A 185 53.70 8.61 1.39
CA SER A 185 54.89 8.78 2.23
C SER A 185 55.64 7.45 2.41
N LYS A 186 54.92 6.36 2.70
CA LYS A 186 55.50 5.00 2.76
C LYS A 186 56.10 4.57 1.43
N LYS A 187 55.41 4.81 0.31
CA LYS A 187 55.89 4.48 -1.05
C LYS A 187 57.16 5.28 -1.41
N ALA A 188 57.22 6.55 -1.02
CA ALA A 188 58.40 7.39 -1.22
C ALA A 188 59.59 6.89 -0.37
N LYS A 189 59.35 6.54 0.90
CA LYS A 189 60.39 5.99 1.77
C LYS A 189 60.94 4.64 1.26
N LEU A 190 60.07 3.77 0.75
CA LEU A 190 60.50 2.52 0.12
C LEU A 190 61.36 2.75 -1.12
N ARG A 191 61.05 3.76 -1.96
CA ARG A 191 61.89 4.14 -3.10
C ARG A 191 63.24 4.66 -2.64
N GLU A 192 63.27 5.59 -1.69
CA GLU A 192 64.52 6.12 -1.11
C GLU A 192 65.42 5.01 -0.55
N LEU A 193 64.85 4.07 0.19
CA LEU A 193 65.60 2.94 0.75
C LEU A 193 66.14 2.02 -0.36
N ARG A 194 65.36 1.74 -1.40
CA ARG A 194 65.83 0.98 -2.58
C ARG A 194 66.96 1.71 -3.31
N ASP A 195 66.85 3.02 -3.51
CA ASP A 195 67.87 3.84 -4.17
C ASP A 195 69.17 3.90 -3.35
N ARG A 196 69.07 3.92 -2.01
CA ARG A 196 70.24 3.85 -1.13
C ARG A 196 70.92 2.48 -1.16
N LEU A 197 70.14 1.41 -1.24
CA LEU A 197 70.69 0.05 -1.37
C LEU A 197 71.38 -0.14 -2.73
N SER A 198 70.75 0.27 -3.83
CA SER A 198 71.35 0.17 -5.17
C SER A 198 72.62 1.02 -5.30
N LYS A 199 72.67 2.23 -4.73
CA LYS A 199 73.89 3.05 -4.67
C LYS A 199 75.01 2.42 -3.84
N ARG A 200 74.67 1.65 -2.79
CA ARG A 200 75.66 0.93 -1.98
C ARG A 200 76.19 -0.31 -2.71
N GLU A 201 75.34 -0.98 -3.48
CA GLU A 201 75.75 -2.09 -4.36
C GLU A 201 76.63 -1.60 -5.51
N THR A 202 76.33 -0.44 -6.13
CA THR A 202 77.22 0.13 -7.17
C THR A 202 78.52 0.68 -6.59
N ALA A 203 78.52 1.26 -5.39
CA ALA A 203 79.74 1.64 -4.69
C ALA A 203 80.57 0.42 -4.21
N GLY A 204 79.92 -0.71 -3.94
CA GLY A 204 80.58 -2.00 -3.69
C GLY A 204 81.15 -2.63 -4.95
N LYS A 205 80.46 -2.50 -6.10
CA LYS A 205 80.95 -2.94 -7.42
C LYS A 205 82.09 -2.07 -7.96
N LEU A 206 82.14 -0.78 -7.62
CA LEU A 206 83.26 0.11 -8.00
C LEU A 206 84.60 -0.25 -7.32
N LEU A 207 84.59 -1.16 -6.34
CA LEU A 207 85.79 -1.74 -5.74
C LEU A 207 86.12 -3.14 -6.28
N GLN A 208 85.36 -3.64 -7.25
CA GLN A 208 85.55 -4.97 -7.82
C GLN A 208 85.37 -4.94 -9.35
N GLU A 209 86.06 -3.99 -9.99
CA GLU A 209 86.32 -4.00 -11.44
C GLU A 209 87.84 -4.08 -11.67
N GLU A 210 88.48 -5.11 -11.12
CA GLU A 210 89.71 -5.70 -11.67
C GLU A 210 89.74 -7.19 -11.30
N GLU A 211 89.11 -8.05 -12.11
CA GLU A 211 89.67 -9.35 -12.54
C GLU A 211 88.69 -10.08 -13.48
N ASP A 212 89.22 -10.39 -14.67
CA ASP A 212 88.89 -11.45 -15.64
C ASP A 212 87.49 -11.50 -16.28
N SER A 213 87.34 -11.32 -17.61
CA SER A 213 87.89 -12.08 -18.75
C SER A 213 87.21 -13.45 -18.98
N THR A 214 86.77 -13.65 -20.23
CA THR A 214 86.30 -14.88 -20.94
C THR A 214 84.93 -15.47 -20.53
N ASP A 215 83.89 -15.42 -21.38
CA ASP A 215 83.60 -16.12 -22.67
C ASP A 215 82.96 -17.52 -22.51
N LYS A 216 81.65 -17.60 -22.84
CA LYS A 216 80.91 -18.64 -23.61
C LYS A 216 79.41 -18.66 -23.25
N THR A 217 78.47 -18.20 -24.09
CA THR A 217 77.82 -18.81 -25.27
C THR A 217 76.49 -19.52 -24.95
N GLU A 218 75.40 -18.99 -25.56
CA GLU A 218 74.13 -19.64 -26.02
C GLU A 218 73.19 -20.26 -24.95
N SER A 219 71.86 -20.27 -25.08
CA SER A 219 70.87 -19.81 -26.08
C SER A 219 69.46 -19.87 -25.46
N PHE A 220 68.56 -19.07 -26.03
CA PHE A 220 67.08 -19.08 -26.02
C PHE A 220 66.31 -20.31 -25.46
N ASP A 221 65.21 -20.02 -24.74
CA ASP A 221 63.87 -20.44 -25.21
C ASP A 221 62.78 -19.45 -24.74
N ASP A 222 61.91 -19.08 -25.68
CA ASP A 222 60.84 -18.07 -25.62
C ASP A 222 59.53 -18.77 -26.04
N GLU A 223 58.60 -19.00 -25.12
CA GLU A 223 57.17 -19.16 -25.44
C GLU A 223 56.34 -19.15 -24.13
N SER A 224 55.59 -18.09 -23.85
CA SER A 224 54.19 -17.84 -24.24
C SER A 224 53.14 -18.43 -23.28
N ASP A 225 52.58 -17.50 -22.49
CA ASP A 225 51.16 -17.13 -22.50
C ASP A 225 50.07 -18.02 -21.85
N LYS A 226 49.11 -17.28 -21.27
CA LYS A 226 47.71 -17.58 -20.92
C LYS A 226 47.30 -18.24 -19.59
N GLU A 227 46.78 -17.33 -18.77
CA GLU A 227 45.43 -17.30 -18.17
C GLU A 227 44.96 -18.41 -17.23
N LYS A 228 44.47 -17.95 -16.07
CA LYS A 228 43.04 -17.88 -15.70
C LYS A 228 42.80 -18.38 -14.28
N ILE A 229 42.59 -17.49 -13.31
CA ILE A 229 41.67 -17.77 -12.20
C ILE A 229 40.83 -16.53 -11.92
N GLU A 230 39.53 -16.76 -12.03
CA GLU A 230 38.42 -15.83 -12.11
C GLU A 230 38.14 -15.10 -10.80
N GLY A 231 37.69 -13.85 -10.93
CA GLY A 231 37.12 -13.07 -9.85
C GLY A 231 35.64 -13.35 -9.64
N LYS A 232 35.19 -13.23 -8.38
CA LYS A 232 33.91 -12.64 -7.97
C LYS A 232 34.06 -12.07 -6.56
N PRO A 233 33.51 -10.88 -6.32
CA PRO A 233 32.44 -10.80 -5.31
C PRO A 233 31.24 -9.97 -5.80
N PRO A 234 30.07 -10.12 -5.14
CA PRO A 234 28.81 -9.59 -5.62
C PRO A 234 28.69 -8.07 -5.39
N LYS A 235 28.03 -7.43 -6.34
CA LYS A 235 27.54 -6.05 -6.27
C LYS A 235 26.37 -5.98 -5.30
N ASN A 236 26.39 -4.98 -4.41
CA ASN A 236 25.21 -4.31 -3.91
C ASN A 236 25.61 -2.89 -3.52
N LEU A 237 25.12 -1.89 -4.27
CA LEU A 237 24.37 -0.75 -3.76
C LEU A 237 24.00 0.20 -4.91
N ALA A 238 22.85 0.81 -4.74
CA ALA A 238 22.06 1.63 -5.66
C ALA A 238 22.78 2.84 -6.27
N SER A 239 22.32 3.30 -7.44
CA SER A 239 21.54 4.55 -7.53
C SER A 239 21.18 5.01 -8.96
N THR A 240 19.89 5.36 -9.11
CA THR A 240 19.29 6.54 -9.79
C THR A 240 19.32 6.76 -11.31
N SER A 241 18.08 6.77 -11.85
CA SER A 241 17.43 7.70 -12.81
C SER A 241 18.03 8.03 -14.19
N LYS A 242 17.25 7.78 -15.25
CA LYS A 242 16.44 8.81 -15.96
C LYS A 242 15.63 8.20 -17.11
N ASP A 243 14.40 8.66 -17.24
CA ASP A 243 13.48 8.43 -18.36
C ASP A 243 14.02 9.01 -19.69
N ASP A 244 13.74 8.32 -20.81
CA ASP A 244 12.99 8.91 -21.94
C ASP A 244 12.58 7.83 -22.98
N PRO A 245 11.50 8.07 -23.77
CA PRO A 245 10.77 7.02 -24.50
C PRO A 245 11.09 6.97 -26.01
N ALA A 246 10.97 5.79 -26.64
CA ALA A 246 10.67 5.68 -28.08
C ALA A 246 10.24 4.25 -28.53
N SER A 247 8.94 4.12 -28.86
CA SER A 247 8.46 3.82 -30.23
C SER A 247 9.10 2.68 -31.04
N ARG A 248 8.40 1.55 -31.20
CA ARG A 248 7.74 1.04 -32.45
C ARG A 248 7.72 -0.50 -32.56
N GLY A 249 6.51 -1.02 -32.74
CA GLY A 249 6.24 -2.33 -33.33
C GLY A 249 4.81 -2.38 -33.87
N ARG A 250 4.63 -2.00 -35.15
CA ARG A 250 3.42 -2.20 -35.99
C ARG A 250 2.98 -3.68 -35.91
N GLY A 251 1.71 -4.09 -35.97
CA GLY A 251 0.48 -3.50 -36.48
C GLY A 251 -0.23 -4.54 -37.36
N ARG A 252 -1.52 -4.82 -37.13
CA ARG A 252 -2.46 -5.30 -38.17
C ARG A 252 -3.91 -5.21 -37.66
N ARG A 253 -4.66 -4.26 -38.23
CA ARG A 253 -6.13 -4.25 -38.22
C ARG A 253 -6.56 -4.34 -39.68
N ILE A 254 -7.35 -5.35 -40.00
CA ILE A 254 -8.05 -5.51 -41.27
C ILE A 254 -9.49 -5.13 -40.98
N THR A 255 -10.01 -4.13 -41.70
CA THR A 255 -11.43 -3.88 -41.88
C THR A 255 -11.77 -4.12 -43.34
N ARG A 256 -12.91 -4.76 -43.60
CA ARG A 256 -13.55 -4.81 -44.91
C ARG A 256 -15.04 -4.48 -44.73
N LYS A 257 -15.44 -3.49 -45.53
CA LYS A 257 -16.77 -3.10 -46.04
C LYS A 257 -17.94 -3.04 -45.07
#